data_AF-A0A6G4ZTW1-F1
#
_entry.id   AF-A0A6G4ZTW1-F1
#
_cell.length_a   1.000
_cell.length_b   1.000
_cell.length_c   1.000
_cell.angle_alpha   90.00
_cell.angle_beta   90.00
_cell.angle_gamma   90.00
#
_symmetry.space_group_name_H-M   'P 1'
#
loop_
_entity.id
_entity.type
_entity.pdbx_description
1 polymer ?
#
loop_
_entity_poly.entity_id
_entity_poly.type
_entity_poly.pdbx_seq_one_letter_code
_entity_poly.pdbx_strand_id
1 'polypeptide(L)'
;MPASLWAAGISYTVDFEGIDDPKALKALRSASQLVALRKKYPSSINALRFRAESDVPDLVRILRAHGYLEAEVEMHLMEEGREFKVIVSIRPGPLYRIEQFKIICKNAQSK
;
A
#
# COMPACT_ATOMS: atom_id res chain seq x y z
N MET A 1 -35.07 -13.80 6.54
CA MET A 1 -35.10 -12.33 6.36
C MET A 1 -35.88 -11.76 7.55
N PRO A 2 -35.48 -10.66 8.22
CA PRO A 2 -34.95 -9.38 7.66
C PRO A 2 -33.67 -8.91 8.40
N ALA A 3 -32.97 -7.79 8.17
CA ALA A 3 -33.11 -6.61 7.32
C ALA A 3 -31.70 -6.17 6.89
N SER A 4 -31.48 -6.02 5.58
CA SER A 4 -30.32 -5.32 5.01
C SER A 4 -30.55 -3.82 5.15
N LEU A 5 -30.12 -3.23 6.26
CA LEU A 5 -30.35 -1.80 6.49
C LEU A 5 -29.29 -1.10 7.36
N TRP A 6 -28.02 -1.52 7.40
CA TRP A 6 -26.94 -0.70 7.99
C TRP A 6 -25.60 -0.89 7.29
N ALA A 7 -25.50 -0.35 6.08
CA ALA A 7 -24.36 0.43 5.58
C ALA A 7 -24.66 0.72 4.12
N ALA A 8 -25.27 1.87 3.83
CA ALA A 8 -25.28 2.43 2.47
C ALA A 8 -23.85 2.92 2.14
N GLY A 9 -22.90 2.01 2.15
CA GLY A 9 -21.49 2.25 1.89
C GLY A 9 -21.05 1.46 0.67
N ILE A 10 -19.95 1.88 0.08
CA ILE A 10 -19.45 1.32 -1.16
C ILE A 10 -18.62 0.08 -0.84
N SER A 11 -19.00 -1.09 -1.38
CA SER A 11 -18.17 -2.30 -1.33
C SER A 11 -16.97 -2.15 -2.25
N TYR A 12 -15.84 -2.72 -1.85
CA TYR A 12 -14.64 -2.72 -2.68
C TYR A 12 -13.70 -3.91 -2.43
N THR A 13 -13.00 -4.29 -3.49
CA THR A 13 -11.86 -5.22 -3.47
C THR A 13 -10.54 -4.47 -3.59
N VAL A 14 -9.44 -5.12 -3.19
CA VAL A 14 -8.10 -4.55 -3.25
C VAL A 14 -7.15 -5.56 -3.89
N ASP A 15 -6.58 -5.18 -5.01
CA ASP A 15 -5.57 -5.95 -5.74
C ASP A 15 -4.24 -5.19 -5.75
N PHE A 16 -3.14 -5.93 -5.61
CA PHE A 16 -1.79 -5.40 -5.63
C PHE A 16 -1.09 -5.95 -6.86
N GLU A 17 -0.52 -5.07 -7.68
CA GLU A 17 0.11 -5.40 -8.95
C GLU A 17 1.53 -4.81 -9.02
N GLY A 18 2.40 -5.41 -9.83
CA GLY A 18 3.76 -4.91 -10.07
C GLY A 18 4.81 -5.28 -9.01
N ILE A 19 4.51 -6.24 -8.13
CA ILE A 19 5.48 -6.79 -7.18
C ILE A 19 5.37 -8.32 -7.08
N ASP A 20 6.50 -9.01 -7.28
CA ASP A 20 6.58 -10.47 -7.22
C ASP A 20 7.14 -11.00 -5.89
N ASP A 21 7.74 -10.16 -5.05
CA ASP A 21 8.27 -10.59 -3.74
C ASP A 21 7.12 -10.91 -2.77
N PRO A 22 6.94 -12.20 -2.38
CA PRO A 22 5.85 -12.59 -1.49
C PRO A 22 6.00 -12.03 -0.07
N LYS A 23 7.23 -11.73 0.38
CA LYS A 23 7.46 -11.15 1.71
C LYS A 23 7.02 -9.69 1.73
N ALA A 24 7.44 -8.90 0.74
CA ALA A 24 6.99 -7.53 0.59
C ALA A 24 5.46 -7.46 0.39
N LEU A 25 4.89 -8.30 -0.47
CA LEU A 25 3.45 -8.35 -0.69
C LEU A 25 2.66 -8.63 0.61
N LYS A 26 3.15 -9.56 1.44
CA LYS A 26 2.52 -9.84 2.74
C LYS A 26 2.61 -8.65 3.69
N ALA A 27 3.75 -7.96 3.74
CA ALA A 27 3.92 -6.77 4.56
C ALA A 27 2.97 -5.63 4.13
N LEU A 28 2.85 -5.39 2.82
CA LEU A 28 1.95 -4.39 2.24
C LEU A 28 0.49 -4.66 2.60
N ARG A 29 0.03 -5.91 2.39
CA ARG A 29 -1.35 -6.31 2.73
C ARG A 29 -1.65 -6.15 4.22
N SER A 30 -0.65 -6.35 5.08
CA SER A 30 -0.81 -6.26 6.54
C SER A 30 -0.88 -4.81 7.03
N ALA A 31 -0.23 -3.88 6.33
CA ALA A 31 -0.20 -2.48 6.73
C ALA A 31 -1.25 -1.61 6.06
N SER A 32 -1.80 -2.04 4.93
CA SER A 32 -2.82 -1.31 4.18
C SER A 32 -4.11 -1.12 4.99
N GLN A 33 -4.53 0.13 5.20
CA GLN A 33 -5.82 0.42 5.80
C GLN A 33 -6.97 0.06 4.86
N LEU A 34 -6.75 0.12 3.53
CA LEU A 34 -7.73 -0.37 2.55
C LEU A 34 -8.08 -1.84 2.83
N VAL A 35 -7.08 -2.68 3.12
CA VAL A 35 -7.28 -4.09 3.46
C VAL A 35 -7.92 -4.24 4.84
N ALA A 36 -7.38 -3.56 5.86
CA ALA A 36 -7.86 -3.67 7.24
C ALA A 36 -9.33 -3.21 7.40
N LEU A 37 -9.74 -2.17 6.67
CA LEU A 37 -11.07 -1.56 6.75
C LEU A 37 -12.04 -2.05 5.67
N ARG A 38 -11.73 -3.12 4.94
CA ARG A 38 -12.61 -3.64 3.87
C ARG A 38 -14.03 -3.98 4.34
N LYS A 39 -14.18 -4.39 5.60
CA LYS A 39 -15.50 -4.67 6.21
C LYS A 39 -16.23 -3.41 6.73
N LYS A 40 -15.57 -2.25 6.73
CA LYS A 40 -16.12 -0.95 7.13
C LYS A 40 -16.25 -0.08 5.88
N TYR A 41 -17.38 -0.25 5.19
CA TYR A 41 -17.61 0.39 3.91
C TYR A 41 -17.55 1.92 4.02
N PRO A 42 -16.81 2.60 3.14
CA PRO A 42 -16.80 4.06 3.06
C PRO A 42 -18.17 4.57 2.64
N SER A 43 -18.52 5.78 3.10
CA SER A 43 -19.81 6.42 2.84
C SER A 43 -19.97 6.96 1.42
N SER A 44 -18.90 7.06 0.64
CA SER A 44 -18.90 7.57 -0.74
C SER A 44 -17.65 7.16 -1.51
N ILE A 45 -17.65 7.40 -2.83
CA ILE A 45 -16.49 7.15 -3.71
C ILE A 45 -15.31 8.03 -3.29
N ASN A 46 -15.58 9.29 -2.94
CA ASN A 46 -14.54 10.21 -2.47
C ASN A 46 -13.92 9.73 -1.15
N ALA A 47 -14.72 9.15 -0.25
CA ALA A 47 -14.19 8.55 0.98
C ALA A 47 -13.34 7.31 0.71
N LEU A 48 -13.69 6.50 -0.31
CA LEU A 48 -12.85 5.38 -0.76
C LEU A 48 -11.54 5.89 -1.37
N ARG A 49 -11.60 6.91 -2.23
CA ARG A 49 -10.43 7.54 -2.85
C ARG A 49 -9.47 8.11 -1.80
N PHE A 50 -10.00 8.89 -0.85
CA PHE A 50 -9.20 9.45 0.24
C PHE A 50 -8.51 8.35 1.07
N ARG A 51 -9.23 7.26 1.36
CA ARG A 51 -8.65 6.09 2.05
C ARG A 51 -7.52 5.47 1.23
N ALA A 52 -7.71 5.33 -0.09
CA ALA A 52 -6.68 4.78 -0.96
C ALA A 52 -5.44 5.67 -1.03
N GLU A 53 -5.62 6.98 -1.23
CA GLU A 53 -4.52 7.95 -1.25
C GLU A 53 -3.78 8.02 0.10
N SER A 54 -4.49 7.86 1.22
CA SER A 54 -3.90 7.83 2.57
C SER A 54 -3.02 6.61 2.82
N ASP A 55 -3.22 5.49 2.11
CA ASP A 55 -2.38 4.30 2.23
C ASP A 55 -1.01 4.49 1.56
N VAL A 56 -0.90 5.37 0.55
CA VAL A 56 0.30 5.51 -0.30
C VAL A 56 1.59 5.75 0.50
N PRO A 57 1.65 6.69 1.46
CA PRO A 57 2.90 6.96 2.19
C PRO A 57 3.40 5.76 2.99
N ASP A 58 2.48 5.01 3.60
CA ASP A 58 2.82 3.83 4.40
C ASP A 58 3.27 2.65 3.52
N LEU A 59 2.63 2.45 2.37
CA LEU A 59 3.04 1.43 1.42
C LEU A 59 4.43 1.71 0.84
N VAL A 60 4.70 2.95 0.46
CA VAL A 60 6.04 3.38 0.00
C VAL A 60 7.09 3.16 1.08
N ARG A 61 6.78 3.49 2.35
CA ARG A 61 7.68 3.27 3.48
C ARG A 61 8.04 1.78 3.66
N ILE A 62 7.07 0.89 3.49
CA ILE A 62 7.29 -0.56 3.58
C ILE A 62 8.12 -1.07 2.41
N LEU A 63 7.82 -0.63 1.18
CA LEU A 63 8.60 -0.97 0.00
C LEU A 63 10.09 -0.61 0.17
N ARG A 64 10.37 0.58 0.71
CA ARG A 64 11.73 1.01 1.03
C ARG A 64 12.41 0.13 2.08
N ALA A 65 11.69 -0.28 3.12
CA ALA A 65 12.20 -1.21 4.13
C ALA A 65 12.52 -2.60 3.55
N HIS A 66 11.88 -2.97 2.43
CA HIS A 66 12.14 -4.18 1.67
C HIS A 66 13.19 -4.01 0.55
N GLY A 67 13.83 -2.84 0.44
CA GLY A 67 14.92 -2.58 -0.51
C GLY A 67 14.49 -1.87 -1.81
N TYR A 68 13.22 -1.56 -1.98
CA TYR A 68 12.71 -0.81 -3.14
C TYR A 68 12.78 0.70 -2.87
N LEU A 69 13.97 1.26 -3.02
CA LEU A 69 14.28 2.65 -2.60
C LEU A 69 13.52 3.70 -3.41
N GLU A 70 13.37 3.45 -4.71
CA GLU A 70 12.69 4.32 -5.67
C GLU A 70 11.27 3.82 -6.00
N ALA A 71 10.66 3.07 -5.08
CA ALA A 71 9.32 2.55 -5.32
C ALA A 71 8.28 3.67 -5.45
N GLU A 72 7.44 3.57 -6.46
CA GLU A 72 6.23 4.37 -6.65
C GLU A 72 4.99 3.52 -6.44
N VAL A 73 3.95 4.12 -5.87
CA VAL A 73 2.65 3.48 -5.65
C VAL A 73 1.57 4.40 -6.21
N GLU A 74 0.75 3.87 -7.10
CA GLU A 74 -0.41 4.54 -7.66
C GLU A 74 -1.69 3.80 -7.29
N MET A 75 -2.76 4.57 -7.05
CA MET A 75 -4.07 4.05 -6.69
C MET A 75 -5.03 4.24 -7.85
N HIS A 76 -5.55 3.15 -8.37
CA HIS A 76 -6.53 3.16 -9.46
C HIS A 76 -7.86 2.60 -8.95
N LEU A 77 -8.93 3.36 -9.11
CA LEU A 77 -10.28 2.94 -8.73
C LEU A 77 -11.05 2.62 -10.02
N MET A 78 -11.59 1.41 -10.11
CA MET A 78 -12.39 0.95 -11.23
C MET A 78 -13.75 0.52 -10.72
N GLU A 79 -14.81 0.87 -11.44
CA GLU A 79 -16.16 0.37 -11.14
C GLU A 79 -16.34 -0.98 -11.82
N GLU A 80 -16.66 -2.02 -11.03
CA GLU A 80 -16.86 -3.39 -11.49
C GLU A 80 -18.26 -3.87 -11.08
N GLY A 81 -19.25 -3.50 -11.90
CA GLY A 81 -20.64 -3.86 -11.70
C GLY A 81 -21.29 -3.16 -10.51
N ARG A 82 -21.31 -3.81 -9.34
CA ARG A 82 -21.89 -3.27 -8.10
C ARG A 82 -20.85 -3.02 -7.00
N GLU A 83 -19.58 -3.21 -7.31
CA GLU A 83 -18.46 -3.08 -6.40
C GLU A 83 -17.35 -2.27 -7.06
N PHE A 84 -16.51 -1.60 -6.27
CA PHE A 84 -15.31 -0.94 -6.77
C PHE A 84 -14.10 -1.85 -6.62
N LYS A 85 -13.26 -1.90 -7.64
CA LYS A 85 -11.95 -2.52 -7.58
C LYS A 85 -10.89 -1.44 -7.36
N VAL A 86 -10.15 -1.55 -6.26
CA VAL A 86 -8.99 -0.69 -5.98
C VAL A 86 -7.73 -1.44 -6.37
N ILE A 87 -7.04 -0.96 -7.39
CA ILE A 87 -5.77 -1.50 -7.85
C ILE A 87 -4.64 -0.64 -7.27
N VAL A 88 -3.82 -1.27 -6.44
CA VAL A 88 -2.58 -0.73 -5.90
C VAL A 88 -1.47 -1.11 -6.87
N SER A 89 -1.17 -0.21 -7.80
CA SER A 89 -0.11 -0.40 -8.79
C SER A 89 1.23 0.00 -8.19
N ILE A 90 2.15 -0.97 -8.09
CA ILE A 90 3.47 -0.78 -7.53
C ILE A 90 4.49 -0.80 -8.64
N ARG A 91 5.32 0.24 -8.71
CA ARG A 91 6.52 0.27 -9.56
C ARG A 91 7.74 0.22 -8.65
N PRO A 92 8.45 -0.92 -8.53
CA PRO A 92 9.57 -1.09 -7.60
C PRO A 92 10.78 -0.18 -7.87
N GLY A 93 10.84 0.44 -9.05
CA GLY A 93 11.98 1.18 -9.55
C GLY A 93 13.01 0.28 -10.26
N PRO A 94 14.06 0.86 -10.84
CA PRO A 94 15.13 0.09 -11.46
C PRO A 94 15.94 -0.70 -10.41
N LEU A 95 16.44 -1.87 -10.80
CA LEU A 95 17.27 -2.72 -9.94
C LEU A 95 18.66 -2.10 -9.77
N TYR A 96 18.96 -1.54 -8.60
CA TYR A 96 20.30 -1.07 -8.25
C TYR A 96 21.10 -2.17 -7.56
N ARG A 97 22.29 -2.46 -8.08
CA ARG A 97 23.29 -3.30 -7.39
C ARG A 97 24.13 -2.40 -6.48
N ILE A 98 24.19 -2.72 -5.19
CA ILE A 98 25.12 -2.04 -4.27
C ILE A 98 26.55 -2.45 -4.66
N GLU A 99 27.33 -1.53 -5.24
CA GLU A 99 28.71 -1.80 -5.63
C GLU A 99 29.71 -1.54 -4.49
N GLN A 100 29.49 -0.50 -3.69
CA GLN A 100 30.43 -0.13 -2.63
C GLN A 100 29.70 0.53 -1.45
N PHE A 101 30.08 0.15 -0.23
CA PHE A 101 29.70 0.84 0.99
C PHE A 101 30.95 1.22 1.77
N LYS A 102 30.98 2.43 2.33
CA LYS A 102 32.08 2.92 3.16
C LYS A 102 31.58 3.18 4.57
N ILE A 103 32.06 2.38 5.53
CA ILE A 103 31.77 2.58 6.95
C ILE A 103 32.81 3.56 7.51
N ILE A 104 32.34 4.67 8.09
CA ILE A 104 33.20 5.64 8.78
C ILE A 104 32.86 5.59 10.26
N CYS A 105 33.70 4.90 11.04
CA CYS A 105 33.64 4.96 12.50
C CYS A 105 34.43 6.20 12.97
N LYS A 106 33.76 7.16 13.60
CA LYS A 106 34.46 8.19 14.39
C LYS A 106 34.67 7.64 15.80
N ASN A 107 35.91 7.25 16.11
CA ASN A 107 36.29 6.97 17.49
C ASN A 107 36.29 8.29 18.26
N ALA A 108 35.43 8.39 19.27
CA ALA A 108 35.51 9.45 20.27
C ALA A 108 36.79 9.23 21.09
N GLN A 109 37.80 10.06 20.87
CA GLN A 109 38.95 10.10 21.76
C GLN A 109 38.49 10.71 23.09
N SER A 110 38.50 9.89 24.15
CA SER A 110 38.39 10.37 25.54
C SER A 110 39.64 11.19 25.85
N LYS A 111 39.41 12.39 26.36
CA LYS A 111 40.42 13.17 27.08
C LYS A 111 40.64 12.56 28.47
#